data_AF-A0AA90NEY7-F1
#
_entry.id   AF-A0AA90NEY7-F1
#
_cell.length_a   1.000
_cell.length_b   1.000
_cell.length_c   1.000
_cell.angle_alpha   90.00
_cell.angle_beta   90.00
_cell.angle_gamma   90.00
#
_symmetry.space_group_name_H-M   'P 1'
#
loop_
_entity.id
_entity.type
_entity.pdbx_description
1 polymer ?
#
loop_
_entity_poly.entity_id
_entity_poly.type
_entity_poly.pdbx_seq_one_letter_code
_entity_poly.pdbx_strand_id
1 'polypeptide(L)'
;MVDVRTPPIRRFLLLLGAAFAAGVGFGGWLYTRRDPQVAGFVPWTAAWPQHAVVAVVGVVLVAVVVRRRWRPRRPALTPLRLAVAAPLLGLLVFAAFRAGVQVLAGLDPNFTVNAWGGPTYAGAMACHYLDLAVGGIVVMGALRLILTQRAASAAS
;
A
#
# COMPACT_ATOMS: atom_id res chain seq x y z
N MET A 1 6.21 19.96 4.93
CA MET A 1 5.05 19.05 5.03
C MET A 1 4.43 18.94 3.65
N VAL A 2 3.95 17.77 3.24
CA VAL A 2 3.21 17.60 1.98
C VAL A 2 1.88 18.31 2.15
N ASP A 3 1.59 19.34 1.35
CA ASP A 3 0.31 20.01 1.40
C ASP A 3 -0.76 19.16 0.68
N VAL A 4 -1.52 18.42 1.49
CA VAL A 4 -2.63 17.57 1.04
C VAL A 4 -3.75 18.36 0.37
N ARG A 5 -3.76 19.69 0.51
CA ARG A 5 -4.77 20.58 -0.09
C ARG A 5 -4.51 20.85 -1.56
N THR A 6 -3.31 20.56 -2.06
CA THR A 6 -3.01 20.72 -3.48
C THR A 6 -3.96 19.86 -4.33
N PRO A 7 -4.56 20.41 -5.41
CA PRO A 7 -5.55 19.67 -6.20
C PRO A 7 -5.07 18.31 -6.71
N PRO A 8 -3.80 18.12 -7.16
CA PRO A 8 -3.33 16.80 -7.60
C PRO A 8 -3.27 15.77 -6.48
N ILE A 9 -2.75 16.14 -5.30
CA ILE A 9 -2.68 15.23 -4.15
C ILE A 9 -4.09 14.86 -3.69
N ARG A 10 -5.00 15.85 -3.60
CA ARG A 10 -6.40 15.59 -3.25
C ARG A 10 -7.06 14.61 -4.22
N ARG A 11 -6.90 14.81 -5.53
CA ARG A 11 -7.46 13.91 -6.56
C ARG A 11 -6.89 12.50 -6.43
N PHE A 12 -5.59 12.37 -6.18
CA PHE A 12 -4.97 11.06 -6.00
C PHE A 12 -5.47 10.36 -4.74
N LEU A 13 -5.59 11.08 -3.61
CA LEU A 13 -6.17 10.53 -2.39
C LEU A 13 -7.64 10.11 -2.59
N LEU A 14 -8.43 10.88 -3.33
CA LEU A 14 -9.80 10.50 -3.70
C LEU A 14 -9.81 9.23 -4.55
N LEU A 15 -8.88 9.09 -5.51
CA LEU A 15 -8.75 7.86 -6.29
C LEU A 15 -8.41 6.65 -5.41
N LEU A 16 -7.48 6.80 -4.45
CA LEU A 16 -7.17 5.73 -3.50
C LEU A 16 -8.38 5.37 -2.63
N GLY A 17 -9.13 6.37 -2.16
CA GLY A 17 -10.36 6.16 -1.39
C GLY A 17 -11.45 5.46 -2.20
N ALA A 18 -11.64 5.84 -3.47
CA ALA A 18 -12.57 5.19 -4.39
C ALA A 18 -12.16 3.74 -4.68
N ALA A 19 -10.86 3.49 -4.91
CA ALA A 19 -10.32 2.14 -5.11
C ALA A 19 -10.52 1.27 -3.86
N PHE A 20 -10.26 1.81 -2.66
CA PHE A 20 -10.53 1.13 -1.41
C PHE A 20 -12.02 0.78 -1.26
N ALA A 21 -12.93 1.74 -1.49
CA ALA A 21 -14.37 1.51 -1.41
C ALA A 21 -14.85 0.46 -2.42
N ALA A 22 -14.34 0.49 -3.66
CA ALA A 22 -14.58 -0.55 -4.65
C ALA A 22 -14.07 -1.91 -4.17
N GLY A 23 -12.92 -1.94 -3.49
CA GLY A 23 -12.38 -3.12 -2.82
C GLY A 23 -13.33 -3.69 -1.79
N VAL A 24 -13.86 -2.85 -0.89
CA VAL A 24 -14.86 -3.28 0.12
C VAL A 24 -16.08 -3.90 -0.56
N GLY A 25 -16.63 -3.25 -1.58
CA GLY A 25 -17.77 -3.77 -2.34
C GLY A 25 -17.47 -5.13 -3.00
N PHE A 26 -16.31 -5.25 -3.65
CA PHE A 26 -15.88 -6.51 -4.26
C PHE A 26 -15.63 -7.62 -3.21
N GLY A 27 -15.04 -7.27 -2.07
CA GLY A 27 -14.85 -8.19 -0.96
C GLY A 27 -16.17 -8.70 -0.37
N GLY A 28 -17.17 -7.83 -0.27
CA GLY A 28 -18.53 -8.22 0.12
C GLY A 28 -19.17 -9.20 -0.87
N TRP A 29 -18.99 -8.96 -2.17
CA TRP A 29 -19.43 -9.87 -3.22
C TRP A 29 -18.72 -11.24 -3.17
N LEU A 30 -17.43 -11.28 -2.84
CA LEU A 30 -16.71 -12.54 -2.62
C LEU A 30 -17.28 -13.28 -1.41
N TYR A 31 -17.50 -12.56 -0.31
CA TYR A 31 -18.03 -13.13 0.94
C TYR A 31 -19.42 -13.76 0.78
N THR A 32 -20.30 -13.17 -0.03
CA THR A 32 -21.64 -13.73 -0.30
C THR A 32 -21.61 -14.97 -1.19
N ARG A 33 -20.46 -15.26 -1.83
CA ARG A 33 -20.25 -16.41 -2.73
C ARG A 33 -19.23 -17.41 -2.18
N ARG A 34 -18.92 -17.32 -0.89
CA ARG A 34 -17.95 -18.21 -0.26
C ARG A 34 -18.42 -19.67 -0.25
N ASP A 35 -17.46 -20.58 -0.23
CA ASP A 35 -17.71 -21.98 0.06
C ASP A 35 -18.05 -22.14 1.56
N PRO A 36 -19.14 -22.81 1.94
CA PRO A 36 -19.44 -23.09 3.35
C PRO A 36 -18.44 -24.07 3.99
N GLN A 37 -17.73 -24.89 3.21
CA GLN A 37 -16.73 -25.81 3.73
C GLN A 37 -15.40 -25.09 3.94
N VAL A 38 -14.92 -25.10 5.18
CA VAL A 38 -13.66 -24.44 5.52
C VAL A 38 -12.48 -25.36 5.19
N ALA A 39 -11.60 -24.89 4.32
CA ALA A 39 -10.36 -25.57 3.96
C ALA A 39 -9.43 -25.71 5.17
N GLY A 40 -8.63 -26.78 5.17
CA GLY A 40 -7.60 -26.99 6.18
C GLY A 40 -6.47 -25.96 6.09
N PHE A 41 -5.95 -25.57 7.24
CA PHE A 41 -4.78 -24.70 7.33
C PHE A 41 -3.49 -25.42 6.91
N VAL A 42 -2.70 -24.75 6.09
CA VAL A 42 -1.38 -25.19 5.63
C VAL A 42 -0.31 -24.29 6.26
N PRO A 43 0.49 -24.77 7.23
CA PRO A 43 1.34 -23.93 8.09
C PRO A 43 2.28 -22.95 7.37
N TRP A 44 2.87 -23.33 6.24
CA TRP A 44 3.85 -22.51 5.53
C TRP A 44 3.24 -21.32 4.77
N THR A 45 1.92 -21.23 4.66
CA THR A 45 1.23 -20.16 3.91
C THR A 45 1.07 -18.87 4.72
N ALA A 46 1.16 -18.94 6.06
CA ALA A 46 0.86 -17.81 6.93
C ALA A 46 1.88 -16.65 6.84
N ALA A 47 3.07 -16.87 6.30
CA ALA A 47 4.07 -15.83 5.99
C ALA A 47 4.41 -14.83 7.13
N TRP A 48 4.21 -15.19 8.39
CA TRP A 48 4.46 -14.33 9.55
C TRP A 48 5.92 -13.84 9.66
N PRO A 49 6.95 -14.70 9.47
CA PRO A 49 8.34 -14.25 9.52
C PRO A 49 8.65 -13.15 8.51
N GLN A 50 8.09 -13.25 7.31
CA GLN A 50 8.25 -12.27 6.24
C GLN A 50 7.64 -10.92 6.67
N HIS A 51 6.44 -10.92 7.26
CA HIS A 51 5.79 -9.69 7.71
C HIS A 51 6.47 -9.08 8.93
N ALA A 52 7.08 -9.88 9.81
CA ALA A 52 7.92 -9.36 10.89
C ALA A 52 9.11 -8.56 10.32
N VAL A 53 9.77 -9.07 9.28
CA VAL A 53 10.84 -8.36 8.58
C VAL A 53 10.31 -7.08 7.93
N VAL A 54 9.17 -7.14 7.22
CA VAL A 54 8.54 -5.95 6.61
C VAL A 54 8.19 -4.90 7.66
N ALA A 55 7.70 -5.29 8.84
CA ALA A 55 7.38 -4.38 9.92
C ALA A 55 8.63 -3.65 10.44
N VAL A 56 9.73 -4.39 10.68
CA VAL A 56 11.01 -3.80 11.09
C VAL A 56 11.53 -2.83 10.04
N VAL A 57 11.48 -3.20 8.75
CA VAL A 57 11.86 -2.32 7.64
C VAL A 57 10.98 -1.06 7.63
N GLY A 58 9.67 -1.20 7.81
CA GLY A 58 8.73 -0.09 7.92
C GLY A 58 9.10 0.90 9.02
N VAL A 59 9.39 0.39 10.23
CA VAL A 59 9.82 1.22 11.37
C VAL A 59 11.11 1.97 11.04
N VAL A 60 12.11 1.29 10.46
CA VAL A 60 13.37 1.92 10.06
C VAL A 60 13.14 3.00 9.00
N LEU A 61 12.31 2.73 7.98
CA LEU A 61 11.98 3.69 6.93
C LEU A 61 11.30 4.94 7.51
N VAL A 62 10.29 4.76 8.36
CA VAL A 62 9.61 5.87 9.04
C VAL A 62 10.60 6.68 9.87
N ALA A 63 11.44 6.03 10.68
CA ALA A 63 12.46 6.71 11.48
C ALA A 63 13.44 7.51 10.61
N VAL A 64 13.89 6.94 9.48
CA VAL A 64 14.77 7.62 8.52
C VAL A 64 14.07 8.82 7.88
N VAL A 65 12.82 8.68 7.46
CA VAL A 65 12.02 9.78 6.87
C VAL A 65 11.87 10.93 7.85
N VAL A 66 11.52 10.62 9.11
CA VAL A 66 11.35 11.61 10.18
C VAL A 66 12.68 12.31 10.52
N ARG A 67 13.78 11.55 10.63
CA ARG A 67 15.09 12.09 11.03
C ARG A 67 15.78 12.88 9.92
N ARG A 68 15.74 12.43 8.66
CA ARG A 68 16.60 12.98 7.58
C ARG A 68 16.08 14.27 6.94
N ARG A 69 15.00 14.89 7.44
CA ARG A 69 14.38 16.15 6.95
C ARG A 69 14.63 16.41 5.46
N TRP A 70 13.88 15.69 4.63
CA TRP A 70 14.14 15.56 3.18
C TRP A 70 14.43 16.91 2.50
N ARG A 71 15.60 17.02 1.86
CA ARG A 71 16.00 18.24 1.12
C ARG A 71 14.94 18.64 0.10
N PRO A 72 14.68 19.95 -0.11
CA PRO A 72 13.74 20.43 -1.12
C PRO A 72 14.07 19.87 -2.52
N ARG A 73 13.03 19.44 -3.23
CA ARG A 73 13.11 18.98 -4.62
C ARG A 73 12.03 19.70 -5.43
N ARG A 74 12.30 19.93 -6.71
CA ARG A 74 11.37 20.57 -7.65
C ARG A 74 10.76 19.53 -8.60
N PRO A 75 9.50 19.68 -9.03
CA PRO A 75 8.91 18.78 -10.03
C PRO A 75 9.75 18.67 -11.30
N ALA A 76 9.77 17.48 -11.90
CA ALA A 76 10.46 17.18 -13.16
C ALA A 76 9.63 16.16 -13.95
N LEU A 77 8.57 16.63 -14.63
CA LEU A 77 7.52 15.80 -15.22
C LEU A 77 7.71 15.60 -16.72
N THR A 78 8.70 14.80 -17.13
CA THR A 78 8.86 14.41 -18.55
C THR A 78 7.95 13.22 -18.89
N PRO A 79 7.56 13.03 -20.16
CA PRO A 79 6.76 11.88 -20.58
C PRO A 79 7.37 10.54 -20.15
N LEU A 80 8.69 10.39 -20.28
CA LEU A 80 9.40 9.18 -19.83
C LEU A 80 9.29 8.97 -18.32
N ARG A 81 9.47 10.02 -17.50
CA ARG A 81 9.35 9.92 -16.03
C ARG A 81 7.92 9.57 -15.62
N LEU A 82 6.92 10.12 -16.32
CA LEU A 82 5.52 9.78 -16.10
C LEU A 82 5.22 8.32 -16.48
N ALA A 83 5.75 7.84 -17.61
CA ALA A 83 5.60 6.44 -18.02
C ALA A 83 6.23 5.47 -17.00
N VAL A 84 7.40 5.80 -16.46
CA VAL A 84 8.07 5.01 -15.41
C VAL A 84 7.32 5.09 -14.07
N ALA A 85 6.70 6.24 -13.76
CA ALA A 85 5.93 6.42 -12.52
C ALA A 85 4.54 5.76 -12.56
N ALA A 86 3.94 5.61 -13.73
CA ALA A 86 2.60 5.06 -13.91
C ALA A 86 2.39 3.68 -13.25
N PRO A 87 3.25 2.66 -13.43
CA PRO A 87 3.06 1.36 -12.77
C PRO A 87 3.14 1.46 -11.24
N LEU A 88 3.97 2.36 -10.71
CA LEU A 88 4.07 2.59 -9.27
C LEU A 88 2.80 3.26 -8.70
N LEU A 89 2.23 4.22 -9.43
CA LEU A 89 0.93 4.81 -9.07
C LEU A 89 -0.18 3.75 -9.14
N GLY A 90 -0.18 2.91 -10.18
CA GLY A 90 -1.09 1.78 -10.33
C GLY A 90 -0.98 0.79 -9.16
N LEU A 91 0.23 0.50 -8.70
CA LEU A 91 0.48 -0.36 -7.54
C LEU A 91 -0.15 0.21 -6.27
N LEU A 92 -0.08 1.52 -6.03
CA LEU A 92 -0.73 2.16 -4.87
C LEU A 92 -2.26 2.05 -4.94
N VAL A 93 -2.84 2.25 -6.13
CA VAL A 93 -4.29 2.11 -6.36
C VAL A 93 -4.72 0.65 -6.14
N PHE A 94 -3.97 -0.30 -6.69
CA PHE A 94 -4.23 -1.73 -6.52
C PHE A 94 -4.09 -2.16 -5.05
N ALA A 95 -3.06 -1.69 -4.34
CA ALA A 95 -2.87 -1.99 -2.92
C ALA A 95 -4.02 -1.42 -2.07
N ALA A 96 -4.49 -0.21 -2.36
CA ALA A 96 -5.67 0.37 -1.70
C ALA A 96 -6.93 -0.46 -1.97
N PHE A 97 -7.16 -0.88 -3.21
CA PHE A 97 -8.24 -1.81 -3.55
C PHE A 97 -8.13 -3.13 -2.78
N ARG A 98 -6.96 -3.78 -2.77
CA ARG A 98 -6.72 -5.04 -2.03
C ARG A 98 -6.94 -4.91 -0.53
N ALA A 99 -6.52 -3.80 0.07
CA ALA A 99 -6.81 -3.52 1.48
C ALA A 99 -8.32 -3.41 1.73
N GLY A 100 -9.07 -2.77 0.83
CA GLY A 100 -10.53 -2.72 0.88
C GLY A 100 -11.19 -4.10 0.77
N VAL A 101 -10.72 -4.95 -0.15
CA VAL A 101 -11.22 -6.34 -0.31
C VAL A 101 -11.13 -7.11 1.00
N GLN A 102 -10.02 -6.95 1.72
CA GLN A 102 -9.76 -7.67 2.96
C GLN A 102 -10.80 -7.37 4.05
N VAL A 103 -11.43 -6.20 4.06
CA VAL A 103 -12.41 -5.79 5.08
C VAL A 103 -13.56 -6.79 5.20
N LEU A 104 -14.19 -7.14 4.07
CA LEU A 104 -15.34 -8.05 4.04
C LEU A 104 -14.97 -9.46 3.60
N ALA A 105 -14.11 -9.62 2.58
CA ALA A 105 -13.70 -10.95 2.15
C ALA A 105 -12.94 -11.68 3.27
N GLY A 106 -12.19 -10.96 4.11
CA GLY A 106 -11.48 -11.56 5.24
C GLY A 106 -12.38 -12.18 6.31
N LEU A 107 -13.68 -11.83 6.35
CA LEU A 107 -14.62 -12.48 7.26
C LEU A 107 -14.91 -13.93 6.85
N ASP A 108 -14.61 -14.31 5.61
CA ASP A 108 -14.65 -15.70 5.16
C ASP A 108 -13.36 -16.42 5.62
N PRO A 109 -13.45 -17.46 6.47
CA PRO A 109 -12.29 -18.22 6.90
C PRO A 109 -11.55 -18.87 5.73
N ASN A 110 -12.21 -19.22 4.63
CA ASN A 110 -11.53 -19.75 3.44
C ASN A 110 -10.65 -18.71 2.76
N PHE A 111 -11.02 -17.44 2.86
CA PHE A 111 -10.24 -16.35 2.31
C PHE A 111 -8.96 -16.06 3.13
N THR A 112 -8.98 -16.36 4.43
CA THR A 112 -7.85 -16.05 5.34
C THR A 112 -7.03 -17.26 5.75
N VAL A 113 -7.60 -18.48 5.68
CA VAL A 113 -6.98 -19.68 6.23
C VAL A 113 -5.57 -19.90 5.68
N ASN A 114 -5.38 -19.74 4.37
CA ASN A 114 -4.08 -19.89 3.71
C ASN A 114 -3.57 -18.60 3.06
N ALA A 115 -4.07 -17.45 3.53
CA ALA A 115 -3.55 -16.15 3.13
C ALA A 115 -2.31 -15.77 3.96
N TRP A 116 -1.54 -14.82 3.47
CA TRP A 116 -0.47 -14.19 4.24
C TRP A 116 -1.06 -13.49 5.47
N GLY A 117 -0.56 -13.84 6.67
CA GLY A 117 -1.14 -13.45 7.97
C GLY A 117 -2.24 -14.38 8.50
N GLY A 118 -2.59 -15.44 7.76
CA GLY A 118 -3.56 -16.44 8.17
C GLY A 118 -3.16 -17.23 9.44
N PRO A 119 -4.08 -18.06 9.97
CA PRO A 119 -5.41 -18.37 9.43
C PRO A 119 -6.50 -17.36 9.83
N THR A 120 -6.16 -16.40 10.69
CA THR A 120 -7.15 -15.50 11.29
C THR A 120 -7.43 -14.27 10.43
N TYR A 121 -8.66 -13.75 10.54
CA TYR A 121 -9.04 -12.46 9.97
C TYR A 121 -8.09 -11.33 10.38
N ALA A 122 -7.80 -11.22 11.68
CA ALA A 122 -6.97 -10.15 12.22
C ALA A 122 -5.55 -10.19 11.67
N GLY A 123 -4.96 -11.38 11.57
CA GLY A 123 -3.63 -11.54 11.01
C GLY A 123 -3.58 -11.23 9.51
N ALA A 124 -4.54 -11.73 8.73
CA ALA A 124 -4.62 -11.42 7.30
C ALA A 124 -4.82 -9.92 7.05
N MET A 125 -5.67 -9.25 7.84
CA MET A 125 -5.84 -7.80 7.82
C MET A 125 -4.52 -7.08 8.15
N ALA A 126 -3.86 -7.46 9.24
CA ALA A 126 -2.61 -6.82 9.66
C ALA A 126 -1.54 -6.90 8.57
N CYS A 127 -1.36 -8.06 7.94
CA CYS A 127 -0.41 -8.27 6.86
C CYS A 127 -0.70 -7.38 5.64
N HIS A 128 -1.93 -7.38 5.13
CA HIS A 128 -2.28 -6.58 3.94
C HIS A 128 -2.19 -5.07 4.19
N TYR A 129 -2.51 -4.61 5.41
CA TYR A 129 -2.41 -3.20 5.77
C TYR A 129 -0.95 -2.79 6.00
N LEU A 130 -0.13 -3.71 6.52
CA LEU A 130 1.31 -3.51 6.63
C LEU A 130 1.95 -3.40 5.24
N ASP A 131 1.57 -4.26 4.30
CA ASP A 131 2.02 -4.19 2.91
C ASP A 131 1.65 -2.87 2.26
N LEU A 132 0.40 -2.42 2.42
CA LEU A 132 -0.05 -1.11 1.95
C LEU A 132 0.76 0.03 2.57
N ALA A 133 1.00 0.00 3.88
CA ALA A 133 1.71 1.05 4.59
C ALA A 133 3.20 1.12 4.21
N VAL A 134 3.92 0.00 4.33
CA VAL A 134 5.36 -0.07 4.09
C VAL A 134 5.65 0.04 2.60
N GLY A 135 4.93 -0.72 1.76
CA GLY A 135 5.00 -0.60 0.31
C GLY A 135 4.64 0.81 -0.14
N GLY A 136 3.62 1.43 0.47
CA GLY A 136 3.24 2.82 0.23
C GLY A 136 4.39 3.80 0.47
N ILE A 137 5.11 3.68 1.59
CA ILE A 137 6.28 4.53 1.90
C ILE A 137 7.38 4.35 0.85
N VAL A 138 7.71 3.10 0.51
CA VAL A 138 8.76 2.78 -0.47
C VAL A 138 8.40 3.34 -1.84
N VAL A 139 7.18 3.09 -2.31
CA VAL A 139 6.68 3.56 -3.61
C VAL A 139 6.63 5.08 -3.66
N MET A 140 6.14 5.74 -2.60
CA MET A 140 6.14 7.22 -2.53
C MET A 140 7.56 7.79 -2.53
N GLY A 141 8.51 7.13 -1.88
CA GLY A 141 9.93 7.47 -1.94
C GLY A 141 10.48 7.37 -3.36
N ALA A 142 10.21 6.27 -4.06
CA ALA A 142 10.61 6.05 -5.45
C ALA A 142 9.97 7.08 -6.40
N LEU A 143 8.65 7.28 -6.30
CA LEU A 143 7.92 8.29 -7.06
C LEU A 143 8.50 9.68 -6.85
N ARG A 144 8.88 10.03 -5.62
CA ARG A 144 9.57 11.30 -5.38
C ARG A 144 10.89 11.38 -6.13
N LEU A 145 11.72 10.34 -6.14
CA LEU A 145 13.00 10.35 -6.86
C LEU A 145 12.79 10.44 -8.38
N ILE A 146 11.75 9.79 -8.92
CA ILE A 146 11.42 9.76 -10.35
C ILE A 146 10.78 11.08 -10.81
N LEU A 147 9.85 11.64 -10.06
CA LEU A 147 9.04 12.79 -10.49
C LEU A 147 9.62 14.15 -10.07
N THR A 148 10.74 14.15 -9.33
CA THR A 148 11.37 15.38 -8.86
C THR A 148 12.89 15.38 -9.05
N GLN A 149 13.46 16.56 -9.20
CA GLN A 149 14.91 16.80 -9.25
C GLN A 149 15.37 17.61 -8.03
N ARG A 150 16.67 17.55 -7.70
CA ARG A 150 17.22 18.39 -6.62
C ARG A 150 17.02 19.86 -7.00
N ALA A 151 16.53 20.68 -6.07
CA ALA A 151 16.61 22.12 -6.25
C ALA A 151 18.10 22.48 -6.26
N ALA A 152 18.57 23.24 -7.26
CA ALA A 152 19.92 23.79 -7.22
C ALA A 152 20.07 24.59 -5.92
N SER A 153 21.12 24.33 -5.15
CA SER A 153 21.55 25.27 -4.13
C SER A 153 21.79 26.59 -4.84
N ALA A 154 21.05 27.64 -4.46
CA ALA A 154 21.41 28.97 -4.91
C ALA A 154 22.88 29.15 -4.55
N ALA A 155 23.74 29.31 -5.56
CA ALA A 155 25.09 29.75 -5.33
C ALA A 155 24.96 31.14 -4.69
N SER A 156 25.19 31.18 -3.38
CA SER A 156 25.38 32.41 -2.61
C SER A 156 26.77 32.95 -2.89
#